data_AF-A0A1T5B1Z6-F1
#
_entry.id   AF-A0A1T5B1Z6-F1
#
_cell.length_a   1.000
_cell.length_b   1.000
_cell.length_c   1.000
_cell.angle_alpha   90.00
_cell.angle_beta   90.00
_cell.angle_gamma   90.00
#
_symmetry.space_group_name_H-M   'P 1'
#
loop_
_entity.id
_entity.type
_entity.pdbx_description
1 polymer ?
#
loop_
_entity_poly.entity_id
_entity_poly.type
_entity_poly.pdbx_seq_one_letter_code
_entity_poly.pdbx_strand_id
1 'polypeptide(L)'
;MILKKFIPIAATVSASIIFLFVFIRTTTCSHPISIISPAFEIEPKFVLASNGDVVFSAVDQGTYSIYKYTSSGLKKEDHRDGYLSPFLIDNKVYGLIDKNGDQNYTTDHGIIKKLIGGRFITYLHVFPGTDEVVVQLNNDNTVYLLDLSNETKTAIFYGVQKVHNILKLNTNSFIINYDGYLSHYDLKTKSERLIAKNVNGDSMNAFITDDLFLYYANQGNENHYKIFEVNLKVNPLESRVMHKKEGYDVRMPKRRGDLLYFLELVNSEYLLSEMNLRDKTVKRITSKGVIYMYEFGAKNNIILSYSDFENPKCIADYNRDNEKFSIKTGSRRQLSFTHRAIKNKDGSNAYLIKAKDKSYKGVILYFHPGLHSDFSPRWDPVIVNLIMNGYIILAPNYPMSSGYGQTFYQSDLQAAVNDINHWKEYVKANLSGYPLYYLSSSSGNILMEKSLKENGKDVTAFSSLFGIASDELKFTDKRGLYVLGQNDPIIDIESRKHTILAQNNDNKIISYENEGHWIRHQENNSDLIRNILTFYCDEKPLFSSHDE
;
A
#
# COMPACT_ATOMS: atom_id res chain seq x y z
N MET A 1 -49.95 38.77 -64.79
CA MET A 1 -49.54 37.48 -64.18
C MET A 1 -49.26 37.74 -62.71
N ILE A 2 -50.03 37.08 -61.82
CA ILE A 2 -49.81 36.85 -60.37
C ILE A 2 -50.07 38.02 -59.38
N LEU A 3 -51.10 37.76 -58.55
CA LEU A 3 -51.51 38.39 -57.29
C LEU A 3 -50.53 38.13 -56.12
N LYS A 4 -50.54 39.01 -55.10
CA LYS A 4 -50.95 38.76 -53.67
C LYS A 4 -50.43 39.90 -52.78
N LYS A 5 -51.30 40.79 -52.26
CA LYS A 5 -52.00 40.76 -50.95
C LYS A 5 -51.07 40.59 -49.73
N PHE A 6 -50.85 41.72 -49.04
CA PHE A 6 -50.34 41.83 -47.67
C PHE A 6 -51.40 41.36 -46.66
N ILE A 7 -50.98 40.57 -45.67
CA ILE A 7 -51.71 40.27 -44.42
C ILE A 7 -50.69 40.47 -43.28
N PRO A 8 -50.98 41.24 -42.22
CA PRO A 8 -50.18 41.24 -41.01
C PRO A 8 -50.67 40.13 -40.08
N ILE A 9 -49.79 39.19 -39.72
CA ILE A 9 -50.04 38.21 -38.67
C ILE A 9 -49.60 38.85 -37.35
N ALA A 10 -50.57 39.09 -36.46
CA ALA A 10 -50.33 39.36 -35.05
C ALA A 10 -49.88 38.05 -34.38
N ALA A 11 -48.66 38.00 -33.87
CA ALA A 11 -48.15 36.90 -33.08
C ALA A 11 -48.46 37.16 -31.61
N THR A 12 -49.46 36.46 -31.08
CA THR A 12 -49.75 36.33 -29.66
C THR A 12 -48.66 35.47 -29.01
N VAL A 13 -47.85 36.06 -28.13
CA VAL A 13 -46.89 35.32 -27.30
C VAL A 13 -47.68 34.67 -26.16
N SER A 14 -48.01 33.38 -26.32
CA SER A 14 -48.49 32.56 -25.21
C SER A 14 -47.30 32.16 -24.35
N ALA A 15 -47.19 32.73 -23.16
CA ALA A 15 -46.28 32.27 -22.12
C ALA A 15 -46.70 30.86 -21.67
N SER A 16 -46.12 29.83 -22.27
CA SER A 16 -46.17 28.47 -21.75
C SER A 16 -45.26 28.40 -20.53
N ILE A 17 -45.85 28.47 -19.34
CA ILE A 17 -45.20 28.09 -18.09
C ILE A 17 -44.91 26.59 -18.20
N ILE A 18 -43.69 26.26 -18.65
CA ILE A 18 -43.16 24.90 -18.54
C ILE A 18 -42.83 24.74 -17.05
N PHE A 19 -43.73 24.07 -16.32
CA PHE A 19 -43.37 23.53 -15.01
C PHE A 19 -42.28 22.48 -15.24
N LEU A 20 -41.02 22.91 -15.12
CA LEU A 20 -39.89 22.02 -15.01
C LEU A 20 -40.05 21.32 -13.65
N PHE A 21 -40.71 20.16 -13.65
CA PHE A 21 -40.69 19.27 -12.50
C PHE A 21 -39.25 18.80 -12.33
N VAL A 22 -38.46 19.58 -11.59
CA VAL A 22 -37.22 19.11 -10.99
C VAL A 22 -37.64 18.01 -10.03
N PHE A 23 -37.63 16.77 -10.51
CA PHE A 23 -37.70 15.60 -9.66
C PHE A 23 -36.46 15.64 -8.77
N ILE A 24 -36.59 16.29 -7.63
CA ILE A 24 -35.65 16.16 -6.52
C ILE A 24 -35.74 14.69 -6.14
N ARG A 25 -34.84 13.87 -6.69
CA ARG A 25 -34.64 12.50 -6.24
C ARG A 25 -34.18 12.60 -4.80
N THR A 26 -35.11 12.52 -3.86
CA THR A 26 -34.81 12.29 -2.46
C THR A 26 -34.31 10.85 -2.39
N THR A 27 -33.02 10.67 -2.61
CA THR A 27 -32.33 9.40 -2.39
C THR A 27 -32.29 9.15 -0.90
N THR A 28 -33.41 8.73 -0.32
CA THR A 28 -33.42 8.23 1.06
C THR A 28 -32.59 6.94 1.06
N CYS A 29 -31.65 6.81 2.00
CA CYS A 29 -30.87 5.58 2.21
C CYS A 29 -31.77 4.47 2.77
N SER A 30 -32.79 4.06 2.01
CA SER A 30 -33.72 2.99 2.33
C SER A 30 -33.15 1.59 2.07
N HIS A 31 -32.01 1.50 1.38
CA HIS A 31 -31.35 0.24 1.15
C HIS A 31 -30.52 -0.18 2.37
N PRO A 32 -30.70 -1.41 2.89
CA PRO A 32 -29.90 -1.92 3.99
C PRO A 32 -28.42 -1.91 3.62
N ILE A 33 -27.58 -1.45 4.56
CA ILE A 33 -26.12 -1.47 4.42
C ILE A 33 -25.67 -2.93 4.35
N SER A 34 -25.02 -3.30 3.25
CA SER A 34 -24.44 -4.63 3.07
C SER A 34 -22.95 -4.55 3.38
N ILE A 35 -22.52 -5.26 4.43
CA ILE A 35 -21.09 -5.34 4.78
C ILE A 35 -20.57 -6.68 4.28
N ILE A 36 -19.65 -6.60 3.33
CA ILE A 36 -18.83 -7.70 2.89
C ILE A 36 -17.78 -7.91 3.98
N SER A 37 -17.87 -9.04 4.71
CA SER A 37 -16.93 -9.38 5.78
C SER A 37 -15.48 -9.32 5.29
N PRO A 38 -14.50 -8.93 6.11
CA PRO A 38 -13.09 -9.04 5.76
C PRO A 38 -12.75 -10.43 5.20
N ALA A 39 -11.82 -10.47 4.25
CA ALA A 39 -11.37 -11.72 3.67
C ALA A 39 -10.11 -12.21 4.39
N PHE A 40 -9.81 -13.50 4.24
CA PHE A 40 -8.51 -14.03 4.56
C PHE A 40 -7.43 -13.26 3.79
N GLU A 41 -6.55 -12.58 4.50
CA GLU A 41 -5.52 -11.73 3.92
C GLU A 41 -4.16 -12.03 4.55
N ILE A 42 -3.16 -12.29 3.71
CA ILE A 42 -1.80 -12.56 4.17
C ILE A 42 -1.01 -11.27 4.42
N GLU A 43 0.08 -11.36 5.17
CA GLU A 43 1.10 -10.32 5.18
C GLU A 43 1.93 -10.33 3.89
N PRO A 44 2.55 -9.19 3.51
CA PRO A 44 3.49 -9.15 2.40
C PRO A 44 4.59 -10.21 2.49
N LYS A 45 5.11 -10.47 3.71
CA LYS A 45 6.25 -11.34 3.96
C LYS A 45 5.85 -12.81 4.10
N PHE A 46 6.57 -13.69 3.41
CA PHE A 46 6.54 -15.14 3.62
C PHE A 46 7.97 -15.70 3.60
N VAL A 47 8.13 -16.94 4.06
CA VAL A 47 9.39 -17.69 4.01
C VAL A 47 9.17 -19.06 3.39
N LEU A 48 10.20 -19.60 2.74
CA LEU A 48 10.19 -20.95 2.18
C LEU A 48 10.97 -21.89 3.10
N ALA A 49 10.32 -22.98 3.53
CA ALA A 49 11.00 -24.05 4.23
C ALA A 49 11.84 -24.91 3.27
N SER A 50 12.82 -25.65 3.79
CA SER A 50 13.71 -26.49 2.97
C SER A 50 12.98 -27.57 2.16
N ASN A 51 11.80 -27.99 2.61
CA ASN A 51 10.94 -28.94 1.90
C ASN A 51 10.05 -28.27 0.82
N GLY A 52 10.15 -26.95 0.63
CA GLY A 52 9.37 -26.17 -0.32
C GLY A 52 8.03 -25.65 0.23
N ASP A 53 7.69 -25.90 1.50
CA ASP A 53 6.48 -25.36 2.12
C ASP A 53 6.58 -23.84 2.24
N VAL A 54 5.46 -23.15 2.02
CA VAL A 54 5.36 -21.70 2.15
C VAL A 54 4.77 -21.35 3.50
N VAL A 55 5.52 -20.62 4.33
CA VAL A 55 5.08 -20.19 5.65
C VAL A 55 4.85 -18.68 5.65
N PHE A 56 3.67 -18.25 6.06
CA PHE A 56 3.25 -16.85 6.03
C PHE A 56 2.30 -16.55 7.19
N SER A 57 2.17 -15.28 7.55
CA SER A 57 1.12 -14.85 8.49
C SER A 57 -0.10 -14.34 7.73
N ALA A 58 -1.28 -14.57 8.28
CA ALA A 58 -2.54 -14.08 7.74
C ALA A 58 -3.50 -13.66 8.83
N VAL A 59 -4.37 -12.70 8.52
CA VAL A 59 -5.51 -12.33 9.36
C VAL A 59 -6.64 -13.31 9.11
N ASP A 60 -7.06 -14.00 10.17
CA ASP A 60 -8.22 -14.91 10.17
C ASP A 60 -9.02 -14.66 11.45
N GLN A 61 -10.29 -14.29 11.31
CA GLN A 61 -11.18 -13.98 12.45
C GLN A 61 -10.68 -12.84 13.37
N GLY A 62 -9.94 -11.87 12.82
CA GLY A 62 -9.52 -10.67 13.53
C GLY A 62 -8.17 -10.76 14.25
N THR A 63 -7.50 -11.92 14.25
CA THR A 63 -6.14 -12.07 14.75
C THR A 63 -5.19 -12.54 13.66
N TYR A 64 -3.91 -12.16 13.78
CA TYR A 64 -2.87 -12.73 12.94
C TYR A 64 -2.52 -14.14 13.43
N SER A 65 -2.38 -15.08 12.50
CA SER A 65 -1.86 -16.40 12.79
C SER A 65 -0.90 -16.85 11.69
N ILE A 66 -0.02 -17.79 12.01
CA ILE A 66 0.87 -18.39 11.02
C ILE A 66 0.15 -19.53 10.30
N TYR A 67 0.29 -19.56 8.98
CA TYR A 67 -0.19 -20.61 8.10
C TYR A 67 0.99 -21.21 7.34
N LYS A 68 0.82 -22.47 6.96
CA LYS A 68 1.70 -23.21 6.08
C LYS A 68 0.91 -23.72 4.88
N TYR A 69 1.36 -23.38 3.68
CA TYR A 69 0.86 -23.94 2.44
C TYR A 69 1.79 -25.05 1.98
N THR A 70 1.25 -26.27 1.93
CA THR A 70 1.97 -27.52 1.61
C THR A 70 1.38 -28.16 0.36
N SER A 71 1.99 -29.25 -0.11
CA SER A 71 1.39 -30.11 -1.15
C SER A 71 0.03 -30.69 -0.75
N SER A 72 -0.24 -30.82 0.55
CA SER A 72 -1.52 -31.29 1.11
C SER A 72 -2.56 -30.18 1.28
N GLY A 73 -2.23 -28.93 0.93
CA GLY A 73 -3.09 -27.77 1.09
C GLY A 73 -2.64 -26.82 2.22
N LEU A 74 -3.52 -25.88 2.53
CA LEU A 74 -3.33 -24.84 3.55
C LEU A 74 -3.62 -25.39 4.95
N LYS A 75 -2.70 -25.17 5.89
CA LYS A 75 -2.83 -25.55 7.30
C LYS A 75 -2.49 -24.36 8.21
N LYS A 76 -3.27 -24.15 9.27
CA LYS A 76 -2.95 -23.19 10.34
C LYS A 76 -1.93 -23.84 11.29
N GLU A 77 -0.83 -23.16 11.58
CA GLU A 77 0.26 -23.68 12.42
C GLU A 77 -0.01 -23.42 13.92
N ASP A 78 -0.93 -24.20 14.48
CA ASP A 78 -1.37 -24.20 15.90
C ASP A 78 -1.94 -22.84 16.40
N HIS A 79 -2.55 -22.80 17.59
CA HIS A 79 -3.33 -21.71 18.23
C HIS A 79 -2.53 -20.43 18.59
N ARG A 80 -1.48 -20.13 17.84
CA ARG A 80 -0.61 -18.97 18.07
C ARG A 80 -1.22 -17.71 17.46
N ASP A 81 -2.14 -17.11 18.20
CA ASP A 81 -2.74 -15.81 17.87
C ASP A 81 -1.74 -14.66 18.11
N GLY A 82 -1.78 -13.65 17.24
CA GLY A 82 -0.92 -12.46 17.28
C GLY A 82 0.45 -12.62 16.62
N TYR A 83 0.66 -13.70 15.84
CA TYR A 83 1.96 -13.99 15.20
C TYR A 83 2.03 -13.45 13.77
N LEU A 84 3.05 -12.63 13.51
CA LEU A 84 3.34 -11.96 12.25
C LEU A 84 4.78 -12.22 11.80
N SER A 85 5.07 -11.94 10.53
CA SER A 85 6.40 -11.98 9.91
C SER A 85 7.18 -13.26 10.25
N PRO A 86 6.73 -14.44 9.77
CA PRO A 86 7.31 -15.70 10.16
C PRO A 86 8.77 -15.82 9.74
N PHE A 87 9.52 -16.61 10.50
CA PHE A 87 10.90 -16.96 10.20
C PHE A 87 11.19 -18.41 10.60
N LEU A 88 12.28 -18.95 10.07
CA LEU A 88 12.66 -20.36 10.26
C LEU A 88 14.02 -20.46 10.95
N ILE A 89 14.10 -21.27 11.99
CA ILE A 89 15.36 -21.72 12.62
C ILE A 89 15.26 -23.24 12.69
N ASP A 90 16.22 -23.95 12.10
CA ASP A 90 16.18 -25.42 11.94
C ASP A 90 14.87 -25.97 11.35
N ASN A 91 14.32 -25.27 10.34
CA ASN A 91 12.99 -25.54 9.75
C ASN A 91 11.80 -25.48 10.72
N LYS A 92 12.00 -25.05 11.98
CA LYS A 92 10.91 -24.76 12.91
C LYS A 92 10.39 -23.35 12.66
N VAL A 93 9.07 -23.23 12.75
CA VAL A 93 8.34 -22.01 12.45
C VAL A 93 8.18 -21.17 13.71
N TYR A 94 8.72 -19.96 13.66
CA TYR A 94 8.57 -18.92 14.67
C TYR A 94 7.95 -17.67 14.04
N GLY A 95 7.55 -16.70 14.87
CA GLY A 95 7.06 -15.42 14.40
C GLY A 95 7.44 -14.28 15.34
N LEU A 96 7.25 -13.07 14.82
CA LEU A 96 7.15 -11.89 15.64
C LEU A 96 5.76 -11.83 16.27
N ILE A 97 5.65 -11.22 17.45
CA ILE A 97 4.40 -11.15 18.21
C ILE A 97 4.14 -9.70 18.57
N ASP A 98 2.95 -9.21 18.24
CA ASP A 98 2.43 -7.92 18.68
C ASP A 98 1.05 -8.13 19.31
N LYS A 99 0.98 -7.96 20.63
CA LYS A 99 -0.22 -8.25 21.41
C LYS A 99 -1.23 -7.10 21.42
N ASN A 100 -0.76 -5.86 21.28
CA ASN A 100 -1.55 -4.67 21.61
C ASN A 100 -1.82 -3.78 20.40
N GLY A 101 -1.19 -4.07 19.25
CA GLY A 101 -1.31 -3.23 18.08
C GLY A 101 -0.31 -2.08 18.01
N ASP A 102 0.59 -1.98 19.00
CA ASP A 102 1.51 -0.87 19.22
C ASP A 102 2.84 -1.00 18.45
N GLN A 103 2.99 -2.06 17.64
CA GLN A 103 4.20 -2.38 16.88
C GLN A 103 5.42 -2.68 17.75
N ASN A 104 5.23 -3.00 19.03
CA ASN A 104 6.29 -3.45 19.91
C ASN A 104 6.48 -4.97 19.75
N TYR A 105 7.18 -5.36 18.69
CA TYR A 105 7.34 -6.77 18.35
C TYR A 105 8.27 -7.51 19.31
N THR A 106 7.85 -8.69 19.75
CA THR A 106 8.71 -9.67 20.45
C THR A 106 8.73 -11.00 19.67
N THR A 107 9.30 -12.05 20.23
CA THR A 107 9.27 -13.41 19.65
C THR A 107 9.11 -14.47 20.74
N ASP A 108 8.57 -15.64 20.38
CA ASP A 108 8.51 -16.83 21.21
C ASP A 108 9.81 -17.65 21.20
N HIS A 109 10.77 -17.32 20.34
CA HIS A 109 12.05 -18.00 20.33
C HIS A 109 12.87 -17.66 21.60
N GLY A 110 12.99 -18.63 22.52
CA GLY A 110 13.58 -18.42 23.85
C GLY A 110 14.98 -17.81 23.85
N ILE A 111 15.88 -18.28 22.98
CA ILE A 111 17.27 -17.76 22.91
C ILE A 111 17.30 -16.31 22.42
N ILE A 112 16.64 -15.98 21.29
CA ILE A 112 16.53 -14.60 20.81
C ILE A 112 15.98 -13.69 21.90
N LYS A 113 14.88 -14.09 22.55
CA LYS A 113 14.25 -13.31 23.63
C LYS A 113 15.21 -13.06 24.81
N LYS A 114 16.01 -14.06 25.19
CA LYS A 114 17.07 -13.94 26.20
C LYS A 114 18.14 -12.93 25.75
N LEU A 115 18.65 -13.05 24.53
CA LEU A 115 19.75 -12.21 24.02
C LEU A 115 19.36 -10.74 23.83
N ILE A 116 18.11 -10.46 23.45
CA ILE A 116 17.61 -9.09 23.32
C ILE A 116 17.19 -8.47 24.67
N GLY A 117 17.20 -9.24 25.76
CA GLY A 117 16.91 -8.75 27.11
C GLY A 117 15.48 -8.22 27.28
N GLY A 118 14.51 -8.83 26.60
CA GLY A 118 13.10 -8.39 26.64
C GLY A 118 12.78 -7.10 25.89
N ARG A 119 13.73 -6.51 25.16
CA ARG A 119 13.50 -5.35 24.28
C ARG A 119 12.69 -5.75 23.05
N PHE A 120 12.06 -4.76 22.42
CA PHE A 120 11.27 -4.96 21.20
C PHE A 120 12.14 -4.95 19.94
N ILE A 121 11.69 -5.65 18.92
CA ILE A 121 12.37 -5.87 17.65
C ILE A 121 11.80 -4.90 16.62
N THR A 122 12.64 -4.15 15.92
CA THR A 122 12.26 -3.34 14.77
C THR A 122 12.60 -4.05 13.45
N TYR A 123 13.68 -4.82 13.43
CA TYR A 123 14.11 -5.60 12.28
C TYR A 123 14.65 -6.95 12.74
N LEU A 124 14.30 -8.02 12.01
CA LEU A 124 14.84 -9.36 12.23
C LEU A 124 15.04 -10.09 10.90
N HIS A 125 16.23 -10.66 10.73
CA HIS A 125 16.59 -11.51 9.60
C HIS A 125 17.33 -12.75 10.11
N VAL A 126 16.85 -13.93 9.72
CA VAL A 126 17.50 -15.21 10.02
C VAL A 126 18.20 -15.68 8.76
N PHE A 127 19.48 -16.02 8.87
CA PHE A 127 20.22 -16.56 7.74
C PHE A 127 19.88 -18.05 7.54
N PRO A 128 19.37 -18.46 6.36
CA PRO A 128 18.94 -19.83 6.13
C PRO A 128 20.05 -20.85 6.40
N GLY A 129 19.72 -21.92 7.14
CA GLY A 129 20.65 -23.01 7.44
C GLY A 129 21.75 -22.68 8.44
N THR A 130 21.61 -21.60 9.21
CA THR A 130 22.59 -21.19 10.23
C THR A 130 21.88 -20.80 11.52
N ASP A 131 22.65 -20.78 12.61
CA ASP A 131 22.22 -20.30 13.93
C ASP A 131 22.48 -18.79 14.12
N GLU A 132 22.61 -18.03 13.03
CA GLU A 132 22.88 -16.60 13.07
C GLU A 132 21.63 -15.79 12.73
N VAL A 133 21.36 -14.78 13.56
CA VAL A 133 20.22 -13.86 13.40
C VAL A 133 20.70 -12.42 13.49
N VAL A 134 20.30 -11.59 12.55
CA VAL A 134 20.52 -10.14 12.62
C VAL A 134 19.27 -9.48 13.17
N VAL A 135 19.45 -8.61 14.17
CA VAL A 135 18.36 -7.88 14.83
C VAL A 135 18.69 -6.40 14.98
N GLN A 136 17.68 -5.55 14.79
CA GLN A 136 17.67 -4.16 15.25
C GLN A 136 16.55 -4.01 16.28
N LEU A 137 16.83 -3.34 17.39
CA LEU A 137 15.90 -3.19 18.51
C LEU A 137 15.20 -1.83 18.47
N ASN A 138 14.00 -1.75 19.04
CA ASN A 138 13.25 -0.51 19.11
C ASN A 138 14.01 0.54 19.95
N ASN A 139 14.01 1.78 19.46
CA ASN A 139 14.78 2.90 20.00
C ASN A 139 16.29 2.61 20.14
N ASP A 140 16.83 1.74 19.27
CA ASP A 140 18.26 1.43 19.20
C ASP A 140 18.77 1.57 17.77
N ASN A 141 19.72 2.48 17.57
CA ASN A 141 20.37 2.65 16.27
C ASN A 141 21.54 1.66 16.07
N THR A 142 21.59 0.59 16.85
CA THR A 142 22.59 -0.48 16.75
C THR A 142 21.99 -1.70 16.08
N VAL A 143 22.72 -2.26 15.13
CA VAL A 143 22.42 -3.57 14.53
C VAL A 143 23.26 -4.62 15.22
N TYR A 144 22.63 -5.71 15.66
CA TYR A 144 23.28 -6.81 16.36
C TYR A 144 23.25 -8.08 15.52
N LEU A 145 24.35 -8.84 15.58
CA LEU A 145 24.41 -10.25 15.20
C LEU A 145 24.22 -11.09 16.47
N LEU A 146 23.23 -11.97 16.44
CA LEU A 146 22.97 -12.98 17.46
C LEU A 146 23.51 -14.31 16.94
N ASP A 147 24.33 -14.97 17.74
CA ASP A 147 24.76 -16.35 17.54
C ASP A 147 23.96 -17.21 18.53
N LEU A 148 23.03 -18.00 18.01
CA LEU A 148 22.10 -18.78 18.82
C LEU A 148 22.76 -20.01 19.43
N SER A 149 23.75 -20.63 18.78
CA SER A 149 24.43 -21.81 19.33
C SER A 149 25.34 -21.42 20.51
N ASN A 150 26.04 -20.29 20.40
CA ASN A 150 26.93 -19.79 21.45
C ASN A 150 26.24 -18.83 22.42
N GLU A 151 24.96 -18.52 22.18
CA GLU A 151 24.17 -17.54 22.93
C GLU A 151 24.89 -16.19 23.11
N THR A 152 25.46 -15.66 22.02
CA THR A 152 26.16 -14.36 22.05
C THR A 152 25.41 -13.30 21.27
N LYS A 153 25.58 -12.04 21.70
CA LYS A 153 25.06 -10.84 21.02
C LYS A 153 26.22 -9.90 20.75
N THR A 154 26.48 -9.63 19.47
CA THR A 154 27.58 -8.79 19.02
C THR A 154 27.03 -7.59 18.26
N ALA A 155 27.38 -6.36 18.66
CA ALA A 155 27.07 -5.17 17.87
C ALA A 155 27.94 -5.16 16.60
N ILE A 156 27.30 -5.03 15.44
CA ILE A 156 27.96 -5.06 14.13
C ILE A 156 27.89 -3.70 13.41
N PHE A 157 26.85 -2.90 13.65
CA PHE A 157 26.72 -1.54 13.12
C PHE A 157 26.14 -0.61 14.17
N TYR A 158 26.58 0.66 14.14
CA TYR A 158 26.10 1.73 15.02
C TYR A 158 25.57 2.89 14.18
N GLY A 159 24.62 3.64 14.75
CA GLY A 159 24.06 4.84 14.10
C GLY A 159 23.14 4.54 12.91
N VAL A 160 22.67 3.29 12.78
CA VAL A 160 21.73 2.87 11.74
C VAL A 160 20.31 3.19 12.19
N GLN A 161 19.60 4.05 11.47
CA GLN A 161 18.21 4.37 11.82
C GLN A 161 17.28 3.23 11.37
N LYS A 162 17.49 2.72 10.15
CA LYS A 162 16.63 1.70 9.54
C LYS A 162 17.43 0.72 8.70
N VAL A 163 17.37 -0.55 9.09
CA VAL A 163 17.81 -1.66 8.22
C VAL A 163 16.69 -2.03 7.24
N HIS A 164 17.03 -2.11 5.95
CA HIS A 164 16.10 -2.56 4.90
C HIS A 164 16.29 -4.03 4.54
N ASN A 165 17.54 -4.47 4.40
CA ASN A 165 17.88 -5.86 4.05
C ASN A 165 19.31 -6.19 4.48
N ILE A 166 19.59 -7.46 4.72
CA ILE A 166 20.94 -7.99 4.92
C ILE A 166 21.09 -9.33 4.20
N LEU A 167 22.24 -9.55 3.55
CA LEU A 167 22.57 -10.76 2.81
C LEU A 167 23.91 -11.29 3.30
N LYS A 168 23.95 -12.55 3.73
CA LYS A 168 25.21 -13.19 4.13
C LYS A 168 26.03 -13.53 2.88
N LEU A 169 27.30 -13.14 2.87
CA LEU A 169 28.24 -13.50 1.80
C LEU A 169 29.03 -14.76 2.15
N ASN A 170 29.51 -14.82 3.39
CA ASN A 170 30.24 -15.93 3.97
C ASN A 170 30.19 -15.78 5.51
N THR A 171 30.98 -16.58 6.22
CA THR A 171 31.05 -16.55 7.70
C THR A 171 31.56 -15.23 8.27
N ASN A 172 32.31 -14.44 7.49
CA ASN A 172 32.96 -13.22 7.97
C ASN A 172 32.45 -11.94 7.30
N SER A 173 31.43 -12.00 6.44
CA SER A 173 30.97 -10.80 5.74
C SER A 173 29.52 -10.87 5.28
N PHE A 174 28.94 -9.69 5.12
CA PHE A 174 27.58 -9.51 4.62
C PHE A 174 27.44 -8.24 3.79
N ILE A 175 26.42 -8.21 2.95
CA ILE A 175 25.90 -7.01 2.30
C ILE A 175 24.76 -6.48 3.15
N ILE A 176 24.81 -5.22 3.56
CA ILE A 176 23.76 -4.57 4.33
C ILE A 176 23.20 -3.38 3.54
N ASN A 177 21.88 -3.25 3.53
CA ASN A 177 21.17 -2.08 3.02
C ASN A 177 20.47 -1.36 4.17
N TYR A 178 20.89 -0.13 4.46
CA TYR A 178 20.40 0.67 5.59
C TYR A 178 20.47 2.16 5.27
N ASP A 179 19.53 2.97 5.74
CA ASP A 179 19.53 4.45 5.60
C ASP A 179 19.86 4.97 4.17
N GLY A 180 19.43 4.25 3.14
CA GLY A 180 19.78 4.55 1.73
C GLY A 180 21.20 4.16 1.29
N TYR A 181 22.00 3.53 2.14
CA TYR A 181 23.31 2.96 1.81
C TYR A 181 23.19 1.47 1.52
N LEU A 182 24.02 0.98 0.60
CA LEU A 182 24.25 -0.43 0.35
C LEU A 182 25.75 -0.66 0.50
N SER A 183 26.15 -1.45 1.49
CA SER A 183 27.54 -1.60 1.88
C SER A 183 27.91 -3.07 2.05
N HIS A 184 29.16 -3.38 1.75
CA HIS A 184 29.82 -4.61 2.15
C HIS A 184 30.46 -4.41 3.52
N TYR A 185 30.25 -5.36 4.43
CA TYR A 185 30.86 -5.33 5.75
C TYR A 185 31.62 -6.61 6.04
N ASP A 186 32.85 -6.46 6.55
CA ASP A 186 33.69 -7.55 7.03
C ASP A 186 33.69 -7.56 8.57
N LEU A 187 33.19 -8.65 9.15
CA LEU A 187 33.09 -8.86 10.59
C LEU A 187 34.45 -8.94 11.28
N LYS A 188 35.47 -9.47 10.60
CA LYS A 188 36.79 -9.71 11.19
C LYS A 188 37.58 -8.41 11.28
N THR A 189 37.59 -7.62 10.22
CA THR A 189 38.28 -6.32 10.18
C THR A 189 37.43 -5.18 10.73
N LYS A 190 36.12 -5.40 10.89
CA LYS A 190 35.11 -4.37 11.19
C LYS A 190 35.12 -3.24 10.17
N SER A 191 35.49 -3.54 8.92
CA SER A 191 35.56 -2.54 7.85
C SER A 191 34.29 -2.54 7.03
N GLU A 192 33.76 -1.34 6.79
CA GLU A 192 32.67 -1.10 5.86
C GLU A 192 33.23 -0.59 4.52
N ARG A 193 32.65 -1.07 3.43
CA ARG A 193 32.89 -0.53 2.09
C ARG A 193 31.56 -0.25 1.40
N LEU A 194 31.34 1.01 1.06
CA LEU A 194 30.17 1.46 0.31
C LEU A 194 30.15 0.86 -1.11
N ILE A 195 29.00 0.32 -1.51
CA ILE A 195 28.73 -0.17 -2.87
C ILE A 195 27.86 0.84 -3.63
N ALA A 196 26.77 1.27 -3.01
CA ALA A 196 25.85 2.22 -3.62
C ALA A 196 25.17 3.11 -2.56
N LYS A 197 24.72 4.28 -2.99
CA LYS A 197 23.89 5.19 -2.19
C LYS A 197 22.63 5.55 -2.97
N ASN A 198 21.51 5.62 -2.28
CA ASN A 198 20.22 6.06 -2.77
C ASN A 198 19.83 7.30 -1.97
N VAL A 199 19.71 8.43 -2.65
CA VAL A 199 19.56 9.75 -2.01
C VAL A 199 18.25 9.83 -1.21
N ASN A 200 17.24 9.04 -1.58
CA ASN A 200 15.91 9.08 -0.95
C ASN A 200 15.77 8.20 0.30
N GLY A 201 16.81 7.44 0.66
CA GLY A 201 16.70 6.48 1.77
C GLY A 201 15.90 5.22 1.44
N ASP A 202 15.48 5.04 0.20
CA ASP A 202 14.69 3.89 -0.23
C ASP A 202 15.52 2.59 -0.26
N SER A 203 14.85 1.47 0.00
CA SER A 203 15.43 0.13 -0.14
C SER A 203 15.90 -0.12 -1.57
N MET A 204 17.11 -0.68 -1.72
CA MET A 204 17.67 -1.09 -3.00
C MET A 204 17.32 -2.53 -3.39
N ASN A 205 16.56 -3.25 -2.55
CA ASN A 205 16.14 -4.64 -2.76
C ASN A 205 17.26 -5.56 -3.26
N ALA A 206 18.42 -5.51 -2.61
CA ALA A 206 19.59 -6.29 -3.03
C ALA A 206 19.33 -7.81 -3.01
N PHE A 207 19.93 -8.51 -3.96
CA PHE A 207 19.94 -9.96 -4.10
C PHE A 207 21.33 -10.43 -4.50
N ILE A 208 21.78 -11.54 -3.92
CA ILE A 208 23.08 -12.12 -4.24
C ILE A 208 22.96 -13.57 -4.69
N THR A 209 23.79 -13.94 -5.65
CA THR A 209 23.93 -15.31 -6.15
C THR A 209 25.15 -16.02 -5.57
N ASP A 210 25.17 -17.34 -5.66
CA ASP A 210 26.30 -18.18 -5.22
C ASP A 210 27.61 -17.89 -5.97
N ASP A 211 27.52 -17.41 -7.22
CA ASP A 211 28.67 -16.98 -8.01
C ASP A 211 29.17 -15.56 -7.63
N LEU A 212 28.64 -14.97 -6.56
CA LEU A 212 28.96 -13.66 -5.97
C LEU A 212 28.66 -12.47 -6.88
N PHE A 213 27.57 -12.56 -7.65
CA PHE A 213 26.99 -11.41 -8.31
C PHE A 213 25.91 -10.80 -7.42
N LEU A 214 26.07 -9.50 -7.14
CA LEU A 214 25.10 -8.70 -6.42
C LEU A 214 24.23 -7.94 -7.42
N TYR A 215 22.93 -8.15 -7.37
CA TYR A 215 21.94 -7.37 -8.11
C TYR A 215 21.21 -6.45 -7.15
N TYR A 216 20.96 -5.21 -7.56
CA TYR A 216 20.19 -4.26 -6.75
C TYR A 216 19.49 -3.23 -7.63
N ALA A 217 18.41 -2.65 -7.11
CA ALA A 217 17.69 -1.56 -7.73
C ALA A 217 18.17 -0.23 -7.16
N ASN A 218 18.52 0.73 -8.01
CA ASN A 218 18.87 2.08 -7.58
C ASN A 218 18.49 3.07 -8.69
N GLN A 219 18.15 4.28 -8.31
CA GLN A 219 17.79 5.35 -9.22
C GLN A 219 19.04 6.12 -9.74
N GLY A 220 20.09 6.21 -8.93
CA GLY A 220 21.24 7.06 -9.21
C GLY A 220 20.79 8.52 -9.41
N ASN A 221 21.18 9.12 -10.54
CA ASN A 221 20.80 10.49 -10.92
C ASN A 221 19.66 10.51 -11.97
N GLU A 222 18.98 9.39 -12.22
CA GLU A 222 17.88 9.34 -13.20
C GLU A 222 16.51 9.52 -12.54
N ASN A 223 15.48 9.73 -13.35
CA ASN A 223 14.12 9.86 -12.84
C ASN A 223 13.56 8.52 -12.33
N HIS A 224 14.02 7.39 -12.86
CA HIS A 224 13.47 6.06 -12.54
C HIS A 224 14.52 5.09 -12.03
N TYR A 225 14.06 4.10 -11.25
CA TYR A 225 14.91 3.01 -10.77
C TYR A 225 15.41 2.13 -11.91
N LYS A 226 16.64 1.63 -11.75
CA LYS A 226 17.33 0.74 -12.67
C LYS A 226 17.92 -0.44 -11.90
N ILE A 227 18.13 -1.55 -12.58
CA ILE A 227 18.80 -2.70 -12.00
C ILE A 227 20.29 -2.63 -12.33
N PHE A 228 21.10 -2.73 -11.29
CA PHE A 228 22.56 -2.81 -11.35
C PHE A 228 23.02 -4.23 -11.02
N GLU A 229 24.22 -4.56 -11.49
CA GLU A 229 24.96 -5.78 -11.16
C GLU A 229 26.38 -5.40 -10.75
N VAL A 230 26.89 -6.05 -9.71
CA VAL A 230 28.27 -5.94 -9.25
C VAL A 230 28.85 -7.35 -9.12
N ASN A 231 30.04 -7.57 -9.70
CA ASN A 231 30.79 -8.80 -9.50
C ASN A 231 31.73 -8.62 -8.30
N LEU A 232 31.35 -9.19 -7.15
CA LEU A 232 32.08 -9.03 -5.90
C LEU A 232 33.44 -9.76 -5.87
N LYS A 233 33.75 -10.61 -6.87
CA LYS A 233 35.05 -11.30 -6.99
C LYS A 233 36.13 -10.44 -7.64
N VAL A 234 35.76 -9.57 -8.58
CA VAL A 234 36.71 -8.84 -9.43
C VAL A 234 36.92 -7.42 -8.93
N ASN A 235 35.85 -6.62 -8.97
CA ASN A 235 35.87 -5.24 -8.49
C ASN A 235 34.50 -4.89 -7.92
N PRO A 236 34.38 -4.77 -6.59
CA PRO A 236 33.11 -4.49 -5.92
C PRO A 236 32.62 -3.05 -6.09
N LEU A 237 33.36 -2.18 -6.79
CA LEU A 237 33.00 -0.77 -7.02
C LEU A 237 32.41 -0.51 -8.42
N GLU A 238 32.55 -1.45 -9.35
CA GLU A 238 32.07 -1.26 -10.71
C GLU A 238 30.68 -1.86 -10.89
N SER A 239 29.67 -1.02 -10.69
CA SER A 239 28.27 -1.38 -10.96
C SER A 239 27.93 -1.23 -12.44
N ARG A 240 27.46 -2.31 -13.06
CA ARG A 240 26.94 -2.32 -14.43
C ARG A 240 25.43 -2.20 -14.44
N VAL A 241 24.87 -1.31 -15.26
CA VAL A 241 23.42 -1.26 -15.50
C VAL A 241 23.00 -2.50 -16.29
N MET A 242 22.13 -3.32 -15.70
CA MET A 242 21.60 -4.54 -16.32
C MET A 242 20.30 -4.30 -17.06
N HIS A 243 19.42 -3.49 -16.48
CA HIS A 243 18.13 -3.19 -17.07
C HIS A 243 17.65 -1.82 -16.64
N LYS A 244 17.09 -1.08 -17.60
CA LYS A 244 16.37 0.16 -17.40
C LYS A 244 15.24 0.24 -18.40
N LYS A 245 14.15 0.91 -18.04
CA LYS A 245 13.01 1.13 -18.93
C LYS A 245 12.48 2.54 -18.70
N GLU A 246 12.30 3.28 -19.79
CA GLU A 246 11.81 4.65 -19.70
C GLU A 246 10.37 4.67 -19.19
N GLY A 247 10.09 5.57 -18.25
CA GLY A 247 8.76 5.77 -17.67
C GLY A 247 8.34 4.77 -16.60
N TYR A 248 9.20 3.85 -16.18
CA TYR A 248 8.87 2.83 -15.17
C TYR A 248 10.01 2.63 -14.17
N ASP A 249 9.66 2.44 -12.90
CA ASP A 249 10.62 1.93 -11.93
C ASP A 249 10.79 0.43 -12.08
N VAL A 250 12.02 -0.07 -11.94
CA VAL A 250 12.29 -1.51 -11.82
C VAL A 250 12.88 -1.84 -10.45
N ARG A 251 12.36 -2.88 -9.79
CA ARG A 251 12.67 -3.22 -8.39
C ARG A 251 12.83 -4.72 -8.15
N MET A 252 13.35 -5.08 -6.98
CA MET A 252 13.48 -6.46 -6.50
C MET A 252 14.11 -7.44 -7.51
N PRO A 253 15.33 -7.17 -8.02
CA PRO A 253 15.99 -8.10 -8.93
C PRO A 253 16.34 -9.41 -8.24
N LYS A 254 16.09 -10.55 -8.88
CA LYS A 254 16.56 -11.89 -8.45
C LYS A 254 16.98 -12.72 -9.64
N ARG A 255 18.09 -13.47 -9.53
CA ARG A 255 18.63 -14.28 -10.62
C ARG A 255 18.50 -15.77 -10.35
N ARG A 256 18.09 -16.53 -11.37
CA ARG A 256 18.12 -18.00 -11.39
C ARG A 256 18.61 -18.48 -12.77
N GLY A 257 19.81 -19.06 -12.80
CA GLY A 257 20.49 -19.43 -14.04
C GLY A 257 20.80 -18.20 -14.91
N ASP A 258 20.41 -18.25 -16.18
CA ASP A 258 20.56 -17.17 -17.15
C ASP A 258 19.39 -16.16 -17.14
N LEU A 259 18.50 -16.22 -16.14
CA LEU A 259 17.30 -15.39 -16.07
C LEU A 259 17.37 -14.44 -14.88
N LEU A 260 17.04 -13.18 -15.14
CA LEU A 260 16.85 -12.14 -14.13
C LEU A 260 15.36 -11.80 -14.02
N TYR A 261 14.79 -12.01 -12.85
CA TYR A 261 13.43 -11.65 -12.49
C TYR A 261 13.43 -10.30 -11.78
N PHE A 262 12.39 -9.50 -11.99
CA PHE A 262 12.23 -8.21 -11.33
C PHE A 262 10.78 -7.73 -11.44
N LEU A 263 10.43 -6.73 -10.62
CA LEU A 263 9.14 -6.05 -10.71
C LEU A 263 9.28 -4.79 -11.57
N GLU A 264 8.39 -4.63 -12.54
CA GLU A 264 8.13 -3.36 -13.23
C GLU A 264 6.97 -2.65 -12.53
N LEU A 265 7.19 -1.40 -12.11
CA LEU A 265 6.14 -0.56 -11.55
C LEU A 265 5.54 0.29 -12.67
N VAL A 266 4.31 -0.04 -13.09
CA VAL A 266 3.66 0.54 -14.27
C VAL A 266 2.24 0.97 -13.93
N ASN A 267 1.95 2.27 -13.98
CA ASN A 267 0.64 2.83 -13.61
C ASN A 267 0.16 2.32 -12.23
N SER A 268 1.05 2.26 -11.23
CA SER A 268 0.80 1.72 -9.89
C SER A 268 0.52 0.20 -9.83
N GLU A 269 0.77 -0.55 -10.90
CA GLU A 269 0.84 -2.01 -10.86
C GLU A 269 2.27 -2.48 -10.66
N TYR A 270 2.45 -3.62 -9.97
CA TYR A 270 3.75 -4.16 -9.60
C TYR A 270 3.89 -5.52 -10.28
N LEU A 271 4.37 -5.48 -11.52
CA LEU A 271 4.26 -6.58 -12.47
C LEU A 271 5.56 -7.37 -12.54
N LEU A 272 5.51 -8.68 -12.37
CA LEU A 272 6.69 -9.53 -12.48
C LEU A 272 7.08 -9.65 -13.96
N SER A 273 8.37 -9.47 -14.22
CA SER A 273 8.99 -9.69 -15.52
C SER A 273 10.23 -10.57 -15.36
N GLU A 274 10.60 -11.25 -16.44
CA GLU A 274 11.86 -11.97 -16.59
C GLU A 274 12.66 -11.39 -17.76
N MET A 275 13.98 -11.36 -17.61
CA MET A 275 14.93 -11.00 -18.66
C MET A 275 15.94 -12.12 -18.85
N ASN A 276 16.14 -12.53 -20.11
CA ASN A 276 17.24 -13.42 -20.47
C ASN A 276 18.55 -12.63 -20.48
N LEU A 277 19.50 -13.04 -19.64
CA LEU A 277 20.76 -12.33 -19.44
C LEU A 277 21.69 -12.37 -20.65
N ARG A 278 21.50 -13.32 -21.58
CA ARG A 278 22.33 -13.51 -22.77
C ARG A 278 21.92 -12.58 -23.90
N ASP A 279 20.64 -12.59 -24.27
CA ASP A 279 20.11 -11.80 -25.40
C ASP A 279 19.37 -10.53 -24.97
N LYS A 280 19.20 -10.31 -23.66
CA LYS A 280 18.51 -9.17 -23.04
C LYS A 280 17.02 -9.05 -23.39
N THR A 281 16.40 -10.11 -23.91
CA THR A 281 14.96 -10.13 -24.15
C THR A 281 14.21 -10.11 -22.82
N VAL A 282 13.16 -9.28 -22.74
CA VAL A 282 12.32 -9.12 -21.55
C VAL A 282 10.92 -9.62 -21.85
N LYS A 283 10.39 -10.46 -20.95
CA LYS A 283 9.03 -10.98 -21.00
C LYS A 283 8.31 -10.63 -19.70
N ARG A 284 7.14 -10.03 -19.81
CA ARG A 284 6.26 -9.79 -18.66
C ARG A 284 5.49 -11.07 -18.31
N ILE A 285 5.53 -11.45 -17.03
CA ILE A 285 4.90 -12.67 -16.49
C ILE A 285 3.48 -12.37 -16.00
N THR A 286 3.30 -11.30 -15.21
CA THR A 286 1.98 -10.90 -14.72
C THR A 286 1.47 -9.67 -15.46
N SER A 287 0.18 -9.66 -15.80
CA SER A 287 -0.43 -8.58 -16.59
C SER A 287 -1.18 -7.54 -15.77
N LYS A 288 -1.41 -7.80 -14.48
CA LYS A 288 -2.14 -6.91 -13.58
C LYS A 288 -1.79 -7.16 -12.11
N GLY A 289 -2.20 -6.25 -11.25
CA GLY A 289 -2.16 -6.39 -9.79
C GLY A 289 -0.85 -5.94 -9.15
N VAL A 290 -0.68 -6.32 -7.89
CA VAL A 290 0.43 -5.90 -7.03
C VAL A 290 1.14 -7.13 -6.48
N ILE A 291 2.42 -7.28 -6.80
CA ILE A 291 3.32 -8.25 -6.18
C ILE A 291 4.14 -7.55 -5.11
N TYR A 292 3.97 -7.96 -3.87
CA TYR A 292 4.72 -7.40 -2.73
C TYR A 292 6.09 -8.02 -2.58
N MET A 293 6.17 -9.33 -2.80
CA MET A 293 7.42 -10.07 -2.85
C MET A 293 7.25 -11.36 -3.65
N TYR A 294 8.37 -11.94 -4.06
CA TYR A 294 8.40 -13.25 -4.68
C TYR A 294 9.66 -14.01 -4.30
N GLU A 295 9.59 -15.34 -4.27
CA GLU A 295 10.72 -16.23 -4.01
C GLU A 295 10.73 -17.40 -4.99
N PHE A 296 11.91 -18.00 -5.20
CA PHE A 296 12.04 -19.19 -6.03
C PHE A 296 11.63 -20.43 -5.25
N GLY A 297 10.54 -21.06 -5.66
CA GLY A 297 10.08 -22.34 -5.10
C GLY A 297 10.85 -23.52 -5.68
N ALA A 298 10.41 -24.74 -5.34
CA ALA A 298 10.94 -25.96 -5.92
C ALA A 298 10.73 -26.00 -7.45
N LYS A 299 11.67 -26.64 -8.16
CA LYS A 299 11.67 -26.74 -9.64
C LYS A 299 11.70 -25.34 -10.29
N ASN A 300 10.84 -25.13 -11.28
CA ASN A 300 10.72 -23.89 -12.05
C ASN A 300 9.53 -23.02 -11.60
N ASN A 301 9.15 -23.11 -10.32
CA ASN A 301 8.08 -22.30 -9.74
C ASN A 301 8.61 -20.96 -9.17
N ILE A 302 7.71 -19.98 -9.10
CA ILE A 302 7.89 -18.70 -8.42
C ILE A 302 6.70 -18.52 -7.50
N ILE A 303 6.95 -18.41 -6.19
CA ILE A 303 5.92 -18.14 -5.19
C ILE A 303 5.83 -16.63 -5.00
N LEU A 304 4.62 -16.09 -4.95
CA LEU A 304 4.38 -14.65 -4.87
C LEU A 304 3.43 -14.30 -3.72
N SER A 305 3.66 -13.17 -3.07
CA SER A 305 2.64 -12.46 -2.29
C SER A 305 1.97 -11.46 -3.23
N TYR A 306 0.69 -11.68 -3.53
CA TYR A 306 -0.04 -11.01 -4.60
C TYR A 306 -1.37 -10.43 -4.11
N SER A 307 -1.79 -9.29 -4.65
CA SER A 307 -3.15 -8.78 -4.52
C SER A 307 -3.61 -8.10 -5.80
N ASP A 308 -4.91 -8.13 -6.06
CA ASP A 308 -5.56 -7.19 -6.97
C ASP A 308 -6.94 -6.80 -6.42
N PHE A 309 -7.73 -6.01 -7.16
CA PHE A 309 -9.07 -5.65 -6.70
C PHE A 309 -10.02 -6.84 -6.47
N GLU A 310 -9.79 -8.01 -7.08
CA GLU A 310 -10.64 -9.20 -6.93
C GLU A 310 -10.10 -10.18 -5.87
N ASN A 311 -8.81 -10.06 -5.56
CA ASN A 311 -8.07 -10.98 -4.71
C ASN A 311 -7.44 -10.20 -3.55
N PRO A 312 -7.97 -10.38 -2.32
CA PRO A 312 -7.25 -10.06 -1.09
C PRO A 312 -5.81 -10.55 -1.15
N LYS A 313 -4.91 -9.91 -0.40
CA LYS A 313 -3.51 -10.33 -0.38
C LYS A 313 -3.42 -11.84 -0.11
N CYS A 314 -2.78 -12.56 -1.02
CA CYS A 314 -2.75 -14.01 -1.05
C CYS A 314 -1.40 -14.55 -1.55
N ILE A 315 -1.21 -15.86 -1.37
CA ILE A 315 -0.12 -16.60 -2.00
C ILE A 315 -0.57 -16.98 -3.40
N ALA A 316 0.26 -16.63 -4.38
CA ALA A 316 0.15 -17.10 -5.75
C ALA A 316 1.41 -17.90 -6.14
N ASP A 317 1.29 -18.66 -7.22
CA ASP A 317 2.36 -19.46 -7.81
C ASP A 317 2.35 -19.23 -9.32
N TYR A 318 3.54 -19.07 -9.88
CA TYR A 318 3.78 -19.09 -11.31
C TYR A 318 4.69 -20.27 -11.64
N ASN A 319 4.14 -21.24 -12.38
CA ASN A 319 4.92 -22.34 -12.93
C ASN A 319 5.45 -21.94 -14.31
N ARG A 320 6.78 -21.86 -14.44
CA ARG A 320 7.40 -21.42 -15.69
C ARG A 320 7.35 -22.48 -16.80
N ASP A 321 7.29 -23.76 -16.47
CA ASP A 321 7.30 -24.84 -17.48
C ASP A 321 6.04 -24.81 -18.37
N ASN A 322 4.90 -24.40 -17.80
CA ASN A 322 3.62 -24.29 -18.50
C ASN A 322 3.03 -22.86 -18.49
N GLU A 323 3.82 -21.88 -18.03
CA GLU A 323 3.48 -20.47 -17.93
C GLU A 323 2.16 -20.19 -17.17
N LYS A 324 1.83 -21.03 -16.18
CA LYS A 324 0.56 -20.96 -15.46
C LYS A 324 0.69 -20.17 -14.16
N PHE A 325 -0.05 -19.06 -14.09
CA PHE A 325 -0.30 -18.33 -12.85
C PHE A 325 -1.50 -18.93 -12.12
N SER A 326 -1.39 -19.12 -10.80
CA SER A 326 -2.49 -19.64 -9.97
C SER A 326 -2.48 -19.06 -8.56
N ILE A 327 -3.65 -18.61 -8.10
CA ILE A 327 -3.88 -18.21 -6.71
C ILE A 327 -3.99 -19.48 -5.86
N LYS A 328 -3.25 -19.54 -4.75
CA LYS A 328 -3.17 -20.70 -3.85
C LYS A 328 -3.92 -20.52 -2.55
N THR A 329 -4.00 -19.28 -2.07
CA THR A 329 -4.70 -18.94 -0.82
C THR A 329 -5.66 -17.79 -1.05
N GLY A 330 -6.60 -17.60 -0.13
CA GLY A 330 -7.64 -16.59 -0.26
C GLY A 330 -8.83 -17.06 -1.11
N SER A 331 -9.96 -16.42 -0.88
CA SER A 331 -11.20 -16.69 -1.62
C SER A 331 -11.38 -15.62 -2.67
N ARG A 332 -11.31 -15.99 -3.96
CA ARG A 332 -11.69 -15.08 -5.03
C ARG A 332 -13.15 -14.67 -4.80
N ARG A 333 -13.39 -13.38 -4.61
CA ARG A 333 -14.76 -12.88 -4.46
C ARG A 333 -15.27 -12.51 -5.83
N GLN A 334 -16.40 -13.09 -6.21
CA GLN A 334 -17.11 -12.70 -7.43
C GLN A 334 -17.84 -11.38 -7.18
N LEU A 335 -17.08 -10.30 -7.06
CA LEU A 335 -17.62 -8.95 -7.01
C LEU A 335 -17.70 -8.38 -8.42
N SER A 336 -18.79 -7.69 -8.70
CA SER A 336 -19.07 -7.11 -10.02
C SER A 336 -18.82 -5.61 -9.97
N PHE A 337 -17.59 -5.19 -10.24
CA PHE A 337 -17.25 -3.78 -10.44
C PHE A 337 -16.33 -3.60 -11.66
N THR A 338 -16.21 -2.36 -12.11
CA THR A 338 -15.27 -1.94 -13.15
C THR A 338 -14.24 -1.02 -12.52
N HIS A 339 -13.01 -1.12 -13.00
CA HIS A 339 -11.94 -0.19 -12.69
C HIS A 339 -11.22 0.16 -13.97
N ARG A 340 -10.71 1.39 -14.07
CA ARG A 340 -9.80 1.81 -15.12
C ARG A 340 -8.88 2.91 -14.61
N ALA A 341 -7.63 2.88 -15.04
CA ALA A 341 -6.74 4.02 -14.89
C ALA A 341 -7.17 5.10 -15.89
N ILE A 342 -7.27 6.34 -15.42
CA ILE A 342 -7.44 7.54 -16.22
C ILE A 342 -6.24 8.46 -15.99
N LYS A 343 -5.82 9.19 -17.01
CA LYS A 343 -4.67 10.11 -16.94
C LYS A 343 -5.15 11.53 -17.08
N ASN A 344 -4.58 12.45 -16.31
CA ASN A 344 -4.71 13.87 -16.60
C ASN A 344 -3.64 14.32 -17.61
N LYS A 345 -3.68 15.59 -18.01
CA LYS A 345 -2.73 16.16 -18.98
C LYS A 345 -1.31 16.31 -18.40
N ASP A 346 -1.22 16.42 -17.08
CA ASP A 346 0.02 16.70 -16.35
C ASP A 346 0.79 15.43 -15.97
N GLY A 347 0.31 14.26 -16.41
CA GLY A 347 0.95 12.97 -16.22
C GLY A 347 0.56 12.24 -14.93
N SER A 348 -0.29 12.82 -14.09
CA SER A 348 -0.88 12.13 -12.95
C SER A 348 -1.97 11.15 -13.40
N ASN A 349 -2.10 10.05 -12.67
CA ASN A 349 -3.08 9.02 -12.97
C ASN A 349 -4.03 8.85 -11.80
N ALA A 350 -5.28 8.52 -12.08
CA ALA A 350 -6.24 8.11 -11.08
C ALA A 350 -6.93 6.80 -11.45
N TYR A 351 -7.33 6.03 -10.45
CA TYR A 351 -8.21 4.90 -10.64
C TYR A 351 -9.66 5.32 -10.44
N LEU A 352 -10.49 5.12 -11.46
CA LEU A 352 -11.94 5.26 -11.37
C LEU A 352 -12.56 3.86 -11.19
N ILE A 353 -13.19 3.64 -10.04
CA ILE A 353 -13.73 2.33 -9.63
C ILE A 353 -15.21 2.47 -9.30
N LYS A 354 -16.05 1.57 -9.83
CA LYS A 354 -17.50 1.60 -9.59
C LYS A 354 -18.14 0.22 -9.78
N ALA A 355 -19.17 -0.08 -8.98
CA ALA A 355 -19.96 -1.30 -9.12
C ALA A 355 -20.66 -1.35 -10.47
N LYS A 356 -20.82 -2.55 -11.04
CA LYS A 356 -21.68 -2.75 -12.22
C LYS A 356 -23.14 -2.73 -11.78
N ASP A 357 -24.01 -2.17 -12.61
CA ASP A 357 -25.47 -2.26 -12.47
C ASP A 357 -26.04 -1.73 -11.13
N LYS A 358 -25.38 -0.71 -10.55
CA LYS A 358 -25.83 -0.03 -9.32
C LYS A 358 -26.19 1.43 -9.60
N SER A 359 -27.21 1.93 -8.90
CA SER A 359 -27.43 3.37 -8.74
C SER A 359 -26.36 3.93 -7.80
N TYR A 360 -25.73 5.04 -8.21
CA TYR A 360 -24.68 5.66 -7.39
C TYR A 360 -25.26 6.69 -6.41
N LYS A 361 -24.72 6.70 -5.19
CA LYS A 361 -25.06 7.61 -4.09
C LYS A 361 -24.17 8.83 -4.03
N GLY A 362 -22.94 8.71 -4.53
CA GLY A 362 -21.91 9.73 -4.41
C GLY A 362 -20.60 9.34 -5.06
N VAL A 363 -19.70 10.30 -5.15
CA VAL A 363 -18.31 10.11 -5.57
C VAL A 363 -17.42 10.36 -4.36
N ILE A 364 -16.50 9.44 -4.10
CA ILE A 364 -15.48 9.58 -3.07
C ILE A 364 -14.15 9.83 -3.77
N LEU A 365 -13.55 11.01 -3.51
CA LEU A 365 -12.16 11.27 -3.85
C LEU A 365 -11.28 10.71 -2.73
N TYR A 366 -10.52 9.67 -3.04
CA TYR A 366 -9.74 8.91 -2.07
C TYR A 366 -8.26 9.30 -2.09
N PHE A 367 -7.77 9.76 -0.94
CA PHE A 367 -6.37 10.13 -0.73
C PHE A 367 -5.66 8.93 -0.10
N HIS A 368 -4.75 8.30 -0.85
CA HIS A 368 -4.05 7.11 -0.36
C HIS A 368 -3.17 7.43 0.87
N PRO A 369 -2.97 6.45 1.78
CA PRO A 369 -2.07 6.62 2.92
C PRO A 369 -0.61 6.73 2.46
N GLY A 370 0.19 7.52 3.17
CA GLY A 370 1.56 7.82 2.79
C GLY A 370 1.63 8.87 1.68
N LEU A 371 2.07 10.10 1.98
CA LEU A 371 2.28 11.12 0.93
C LEU A 371 3.24 10.65 -0.17
N HIS A 372 4.23 9.85 0.22
CA HIS A 372 5.25 9.24 -0.64
C HIS A 372 4.94 7.78 -1.02
N SER A 373 3.67 7.37 -0.95
CA SER A 373 3.18 6.03 -1.32
C SER A 373 2.45 6.09 -2.67
N ASP A 374 1.72 5.06 -3.04
CA ASP A 374 0.84 5.07 -4.20
C ASP A 374 -0.53 4.43 -3.90
N PHE A 375 -1.53 4.83 -4.69
CA PHE A 375 -2.73 4.04 -4.88
C PHE A 375 -2.48 3.01 -5.99
N SER A 376 -2.41 1.75 -5.58
CA SER A 376 -2.27 0.59 -6.46
C SER A 376 -3.56 -0.23 -6.50
N PRO A 377 -3.82 -1.02 -7.57
CA PRO A 377 -5.07 -1.75 -7.74
C PRO A 377 -5.14 -3.01 -6.88
N ARG A 378 -4.99 -2.85 -5.57
CA ARG A 378 -5.03 -3.89 -4.54
C ARG A 378 -6.40 -3.95 -3.88
N TRP A 379 -6.68 -5.09 -3.25
CA TRP A 379 -7.86 -5.24 -2.41
C TRP A 379 -7.78 -4.31 -1.19
N ASP A 380 -8.84 -3.54 -0.97
CA ASP A 380 -9.03 -2.76 0.25
C ASP A 380 -10.47 -2.97 0.74
N PRO A 381 -10.67 -3.52 1.95
CA PRO A 381 -12.01 -3.87 2.42
C PRO A 381 -12.91 -2.64 2.60
N VAL A 382 -12.38 -1.46 2.93
CA VAL A 382 -13.16 -0.23 3.07
C VAL A 382 -13.63 0.23 1.70
N ILE A 383 -12.70 0.36 0.74
CA ILE A 383 -12.98 0.78 -0.63
C ILE A 383 -13.97 -0.16 -1.32
N VAL A 384 -13.77 -1.47 -1.21
CA VAL A 384 -14.68 -2.47 -1.79
C VAL A 384 -16.08 -2.36 -1.21
N ASN A 385 -16.22 -2.20 0.12
CA ASN A 385 -17.53 -2.04 0.74
C ASN A 385 -18.22 -0.74 0.31
N LEU A 386 -17.50 0.36 0.17
CA LEU A 386 -18.05 1.62 -0.35
C LEU A 386 -18.57 1.45 -1.78
N ILE A 387 -17.79 0.82 -2.66
CA ILE A 387 -18.18 0.53 -4.05
C ILE A 387 -19.48 -0.29 -4.08
N MET A 388 -19.54 -1.36 -3.29
CA MET A 388 -20.67 -2.28 -3.27
C MET A 388 -21.94 -1.67 -2.66
N ASN A 389 -21.80 -0.60 -1.87
CA ASN A 389 -22.91 0.18 -1.33
C ASN A 389 -23.28 1.41 -2.18
N GLY A 390 -22.76 1.51 -3.41
CA GLY A 390 -23.18 2.48 -4.41
C GLY A 390 -22.32 3.74 -4.50
N TYR A 391 -21.09 3.74 -3.97
CA TYR A 391 -20.17 4.86 -4.15
C TYR A 391 -19.25 4.63 -5.36
N ILE A 392 -18.96 5.70 -6.10
CA ILE A 392 -17.90 5.74 -7.09
C ILE A 392 -16.63 6.17 -6.38
N ILE A 393 -15.51 5.48 -6.61
CA ILE A 393 -14.22 5.84 -6.04
C ILE A 393 -13.36 6.42 -7.15
N LEU A 394 -12.80 7.62 -6.90
CA LEU A 394 -11.73 8.20 -7.68
C LEU A 394 -10.49 8.29 -6.79
N ALA A 395 -9.46 7.52 -7.10
CA ALA A 395 -8.25 7.43 -6.31
C ALA A 395 -7.03 7.91 -7.12
N PRO A 396 -6.69 9.22 -7.04
CA PRO A 396 -5.53 9.77 -7.72
C PRO A 396 -4.21 9.37 -7.07
N ASN A 397 -3.19 9.17 -7.90
CA ASN A 397 -1.78 9.26 -7.55
C ASN A 397 -1.33 10.68 -7.85
N TYR A 398 -1.28 11.50 -6.82
CA TYR A 398 -0.96 12.93 -6.86
C TYR A 398 0.57 13.14 -6.82
N PRO A 399 1.12 14.29 -7.28
CA PRO A 399 2.52 14.62 -7.07
C PRO A 399 2.94 14.34 -5.62
N MET A 400 4.11 13.74 -5.43
CA MET A 400 4.62 13.02 -4.24
C MET A 400 4.44 11.50 -4.27
N SER A 401 3.49 10.95 -5.04
CA SER A 401 3.30 9.50 -5.10
C SER A 401 4.49 8.75 -5.71
N SER A 402 4.72 7.53 -5.24
CA SER A 402 5.77 6.63 -5.75
C SER A 402 5.42 5.93 -7.06
N GLY A 403 6.42 5.48 -7.82
CA GLY A 403 6.23 4.75 -9.09
C GLY A 403 6.05 5.62 -10.34
N TYR A 404 6.04 6.94 -10.18
CA TYR A 404 5.92 7.94 -11.27
C TYR A 404 7.24 8.68 -11.54
N GLY A 405 8.33 8.18 -10.95
CA GLY A 405 9.66 8.75 -11.04
C GLY A 405 9.91 9.88 -10.05
N GLN A 406 11.17 10.30 -9.98
CA GLN A 406 11.73 11.15 -8.94
C GLN A 406 11.14 12.55 -8.90
N THR A 407 11.01 13.19 -10.04
CA THR A 407 10.47 14.54 -10.13
C THR A 407 9.05 14.59 -9.58
N PHE A 408 8.26 13.54 -9.87
CA PHE A 408 6.92 13.40 -9.32
C PHE A 408 6.97 13.11 -7.81
N TYR A 409 7.79 12.16 -7.37
CA TYR A 409 7.96 11.78 -5.96
C TYR A 409 8.46 12.90 -5.05
N GLN A 410 9.35 13.76 -5.53
CA GLN A 410 9.93 14.90 -4.79
C GLN A 410 9.14 16.21 -4.95
N SER A 411 7.98 16.17 -5.61
CA SER A 411 7.12 17.33 -5.69
C SER A 411 6.71 17.83 -4.30
N ASP A 412 6.31 19.09 -4.21
CA ASP A 412 5.84 19.65 -2.95
C ASP A 412 4.33 19.37 -2.71
N LEU A 413 3.90 19.62 -1.47
CA LEU A 413 2.51 19.45 -1.07
C LEU A 413 1.54 20.33 -1.87
N GLN A 414 1.97 21.50 -2.36
CA GLN A 414 1.10 22.39 -3.12
C GLN A 414 0.82 21.84 -4.52
N ALA A 415 1.81 21.24 -5.17
CA ALA A 415 1.63 20.51 -6.41
C ALA A 415 0.60 19.38 -6.25
N ALA A 416 0.67 18.65 -5.13
CA ALA A 416 -0.32 17.63 -4.78
C ALA A 416 -1.74 18.22 -4.62
N VAL A 417 -1.88 19.34 -3.90
CA VAL A 417 -3.18 20.03 -3.73
C VAL A 417 -3.75 20.49 -5.07
N ASN A 418 -2.92 21.05 -5.95
CA ASN A 418 -3.33 21.49 -7.27
C ASN A 418 -3.83 20.32 -8.13
N ASP A 419 -3.17 19.16 -8.08
CA ASP A 419 -3.60 17.95 -8.79
C ASP A 419 -4.94 17.42 -8.24
N ILE A 420 -5.10 17.39 -6.91
CA ILE A 420 -6.39 17.04 -6.28
C ILE A 420 -7.52 17.96 -6.73
N ASN A 421 -7.26 19.28 -6.83
CA ASN A 421 -8.25 20.22 -7.35
C ASN A 421 -8.59 19.94 -8.81
N HIS A 422 -7.61 19.55 -9.64
CA HIS A 422 -7.86 19.10 -11.00
C HIS A 422 -8.80 17.87 -11.03
N TRP A 423 -8.57 16.88 -10.18
CA TRP A 423 -9.44 15.71 -10.07
C TRP A 423 -10.84 16.06 -9.54
N LYS A 424 -10.97 17.04 -8.64
CA LYS A 424 -12.27 17.58 -8.23
C LYS A 424 -13.03 18.19 -9.40
N GLU A 425 -12.36 18.99 -10.23
CA GLU A 425 -12.98 19.56 -11.44
C GLU A 425 -13.35 18.47 -12.46
N TYR A 426 -12.55 17.40 -12.58
CA TYR A 426 -12.93 16.22 -13.34
C TYR A 426 -14.23 15.58 -12.81
N VAL A 427 -14.38 15.43 -11.49
CA VAL A 427 -15.62 14.91 -10.87
C VAL A 427 -16.80 15.81 -11.22
N LYS A 428 -16.67 17.13 -11.09
CA LYS A 428 -17.75 18.05 -11.48
C LYS A 428 -18.11 17.93 -12.96
N ALA A 429 -17.13 17.89 -13.85
CA ALA A 429 -17.38 17.84 -15.28
C ALA A 429 -18.01 16.52 -15.76
N ASN A 430 -17.63 15.40 -15.14
CA ASN A 430 -18.00 14.06 -15.63
C ASN A 430 -18.98 13.30 -14.73
N LEU A 431 -19.19 13.78 -13.49
CA LEU A 431 -19.96 13.13 -12.43
C LEU A 431 -20.80 14.15 -11.62
N SER A 432 -21.15 15.30 -12.19
CA SER A 432 -21.88 16.42 -11.54
C SER A 432 -23.19 16.06 -10.85
N GLY A 433 -23.83 14.95 -11.23
CA GLY A 433 -25.10 14.50 -10.64
C GLY A 433 -24.97 13.85 -9.26
N TYR A 434 -23.77 13.80 -8.68
CA TYR A 434 -23.50 13.07 -7.45
C TYR A 434 -22.79 13.96 -6.41
N PRO A 435 -23.15 13.86 -5.13
CA PRO A 435 -22.39 14.53 -4.07
C PRO A 435 -20.95 14.03 -4.01
N LEU A 436 -20.03 14.94 -3.73
CA LEU A 436 -18.61 14.66 -3.58
C LEU A 436 -18.23 14.54 -2.11
N TYR A 437 -17.59 13.43 -1.77
CA TYR A 437 -17.03 13.16 -0.45
C TYR A 437 -15.51 12.99 -0.53
N TYR A 438 -14.81 13.33 0.54
CA TYR A 438 -13.39 13.01 0.68
C TYR A 438 -13.20 11.85 1.66
N LEU A 439 -12.29 10.93 1.34
CA LEU A 439 -11.86 9.86 2.24
C LEU A 439 -10.34 9.79 2.23
N SER A 440 -9.73 9.75 3.39
CA SER A 440 -8.29 9.75 3.51
C SER A 440 -7.82 8.94 4.72
N SER A 441 -6.58 8.44 4.67
CA SER A 441 -5.97 7.72 5.78
C SER A 441 -4.53 8.16 6.05
N SER A 442 -4.08 8.06 7.30
CA SER A 442 -2.70 8.32 7.71
C SER A 442 -2.25 9.73 7.27
N SER A 443 -1.04 9.87 6.73
CA SER A 443 -0.47 11.12 6.21
C SER A 443 -1.19 11.68 4.97
N GLY A 444 -2.04 10.90 4.28
CA GLY A 444 -2.92 11.44 3.24
C GLY A 444 -3.86 12.52 3.78
N ASN A 445 -4.14 12.49 5.10
CA ASN A 445 -4.99 13.49 5.75
C ASN A 445 -4.37 14.88 5.74
N ILE A 446 -3.04 15.01 5.71
CA ILE A 446 -2.37 16.30 5.56
C ILE A 446 -2.80 16.97 4.23
N LEU A 447 -2.83 16.19 3.15
CA LEU A 447 -3.23 16.66 1.83
C LEU A 447 -4.74 16.92 1.74
N MET A 448 -5.56 16.00 2.26
CA MET A 448 -7.01 16.17 2.30
C MET A 448 -7.42 17.43 3.07
N GLU A 449 -6.84 17.64 4.25
CA GLU A 449 -7.09 18.81 5.09
C GLU A 449 -6.71 20.10 4.36
N LYS A 450 -5.53 20.16 3.75
CA LYS A 450 -5.10 21.33 2.98
C LYS A 450 -6.04 21.60 1.79
N SER A 451 -6.46 20.55 1.06
CA SER A 451 -7.43 20.68 -0.03
C SER A 451 -8.80 21.17 0.44
N LEU A 452 -9.30 20.70 1.59
CA LEU A 452 -10.57 21.16 2.18
C LEU A 452 -10.51 22.65 2.54
N LYS A 453 -9.41 23.11 3.12
CA LYS A 453 -9.20 24.52 3.48
C LYS A 453 -9.19 25.42 2.25
N GLU A 454 -8.45 25.04 1.21
CA GLU A 454 -8.30 25.88 0.01
C GLU A 454 -9.51 25.81 -0.91
N ASN A 455 -10.14 24.64 -1.03
CA ASN A 455 -11.08 24.33 -2.10
C ASN A 455 -12.22 23.37 -1.68
N GLY A 456 -12.56 23.32 -0.40
CA GLY A 456 -13.55 22.38 0.15
C GLY A 456 -15.02 22.74 -0.07
N LYS A 457 -15.35 23.90 -0.65
CA LYS A 457 -16.75 24.39 -0.74
C LYS A 457 -17.73 23.34 -1.29
N ASP A 458 -17.32 22.62 -2.33
CA ASP A 458 -18.14 21.63 -3.05
C ASP A 458 -18.11 20.23 -2.42
N VAL A 459 -17.32 20.04 -1.36
CA VAL A 459 -17.25 18.78 -0.62
C VAL A 459 -18.42 18.72 0.34
N THR A 460 -19.19 17.63 0.26
CA THR A 460 -20.39 17.40 1.09
C THR A 460 -19.99 17.05 2.51
N ALA A 461 -19.12 16.04 2.67
CA ALA A 461 -18.55 15.62 3.94
C ALA A 461 -17.24 14.87 3.71
N PHE A 462 -16.48 14.62 4.78
CA PHE A 462 -15.23 13.87 4.68
C PHE A 462 -15.05 12.84 5.80
N SER A 463 -14.20 11.84 5.55
CA SER A 463 -13.78 10.86 6.56
C SER A 463 -12.26 10.81 6.65
N SER A 464 -11.72 10.94 7.87
CA SER A 464 -10.30 10.86 8.20
C SER A 464 -10.00 9.61 9.01
N LEU A 465 -9.26 8.66 8.43
CA LEU A 465 -8.92 7.38 9.06
C LEU A 465 -7.48 7.39 9.61
N PHE A 466 -7.32 7.36 10.93
CA PHE A 466 -6.01 7.38 11.61
C PHE A 466 -5.14 8.55 11.12
N GLY A 467 -5.75 9.75 11.08
CA GLY A 467 -5.20 10.86 10.33
C GLY A 467 -4.17 11.70 11.06
N ILE A 468 -2.97 11.80 10.48
CA ILE A 468 -1.95 12.77 10.87
C ILE A 468 -2.47 14.16 10.48
N ALA A 469 -2.58 15.04 11.46
CA ALA A 469 -3.05 16.40 11.27
C ALA A 469 -2.07 17.21 10.43
N SER A 470 -2.59 18.12 9.61
CA SER A 470 -1.79 19.25 9.14
C SER A 470 -1.72 20.33 10.23
N ASP A 471 -0.58 21.01 10.36
CA ASP A 471 -0.43 22.16 11.27
C ASP A 471 -1.34 23.35 10.88
N GLU A 472 -1.95 23.28 9.69
CA GLU A 472 -2.63 24.38 9.03
C GLU A 472 -4.15 24.34 9.10
N LEU A 473 -4.75 23.19 9.48
CA LEU A 473 -6.22 23.07 9.51
C LEU A 473 -6.78 23.71 10.79
N LYS A 474 -6.98 25.02 10.74
CA LYS A 474 -7.60 25.72 11.87
C LYS A 474 -9.13 25.61 11.84
N PHE A 475 -9.81 25.65 10.70
CA PHE A 475 -11.27 25.53 10.64
C PHE A 475 -11.74 25.03 9.26
N THR A 476 -12.66 24.07 9.24
CA THR A 476 -13.46 23.69 8.06
C THR A 476 -14.93 23.67 8.46
N ASP A 477 -15.80 24.24 7.64
CA ASP A 477 -17.25 24.21 7.83
C ASP A 477 -17.85 22.82 7.50
N LYS A 478 -17.05 21.94 6.90
CA LYS A 478 -17.50 20.61 6.48
C LYS A 478 -17.56 19.66 7.66
N ARG A 479 -18.60 18.82 7.66
CA ARG A 479 -18.76 17.74 8.63
C ARG A 479 -17.71 16.66 8.37
N GLY A 480 -16.97 16.30 9.42
CA GLY A 480 -15.97 15.25 9.39
C GLY A 480 -16.35 14.03 10.23
N LEU A 481 -16.09 12.84 9.71
CA LEU A 481 -15.99 11.61 10.50
C LEU A 481 -14.51 11.29 10.73
N TYR A 482 -14.10 11.30 12.00
CA TYR A 482 -12.74 10.99 12.41
C TYR A 482 -12.69 9.64 13.09
N VAL A 483 -11.75 8.80 12.64
CA VAL A 483 -11.54 7.45 13.17
C VAL A 483 -10.12 7.37 13.70
N LEU A 484 -9.97 6.96 14.96
CA LEU A 484 -8.70 6.91 15.69
C LEU A 484 -8.53 5.52 16.32
N GLY A 485 -7.29 5.06 16.52
CA GLY A 485 -7.00 3.85 17.30
C GLY A 485 -6.29 4.25 18.58
N GLN A 486 -6.76 3.83 19.74
CA GLN A 486 -6.32 4.31 21.07
C GLN A 486 -4.84 4.01 21.39
N ASN A 487 -4.23 3.08 20.66
CA ASN A 487 -2.81 2.70 20.82
C ASN A 487 -1.96 3.16 19.62
N ASP A 488 -2.37 4.20 18.90
CA ASP A 488 -1.63 4.73 17.75
C ASP A 488 -0.26 5.27 18.19
N PRO A 489 0.87 4.70 17.72
CA PRO A 489 2.20 5.15 18.12
C PRO A 489 2.66 6.42 17.38
N ILE A 490 1.90 6.88 16.39
CA ILE A 490 2.24 8.03 15.53
C ILE A 490 1.44 9.27 15.95
N ILE A 491 0.21 9.10 16.40
CA ILE A 491 -0.72 10.19 16.70
C ILE A 491 -0.97 10.29 18.20
N ASP A 492 -0.74 11.47 18.79
CA ASP A 492 -1.28 11.79 20.11
C ASP A 492 -2.79 12.00 20.00
N ILE A 493 -3.54 11.01 20.48
CA ILE A 493 -4.97 10.87 20.29
C ILE A 493 -5.75 11.92 21.06
N GLU A 494 -5.35 12.22 22.28
CA GLU A 494 -6.06 13.18 23.12
C GLU A 494 -5.84 14.60 22.59
N SER A 495 -4.61 14.92 22.19
CA SER A 495 -4.31 16.16 21.47
C SER A 495 -5.11 16.26 20.15
N ARG A 496 -5.20 15.16 19.40
CA ARG A 496 -5.94 15.12 18.14
C ARG A 496 -7.44 15.28 18.35
N LYS A 497 -8.05 14.61 19.33
CA LYS A 497 -9.47 14.76 19.70
C LYS A 497 -9.77 16.22 20.08
N HIS A 498 -8.92 16.82 20.92
CA HIS A 498 -9.07 18.22 21.31
C HIS A 498 -9.08 19.15 20.09
N THR A 499 -8.14 18.94 19.16
CA THR A 499 -8.05 19.70 17.91
C THR A 499 -9.32 19.54 17.05
N ILE A 500 -9.83 18.32 16.89
CA ILE A 500 -11.03 18.03 16.09
C ILE A 500 -12.27 18.70 16.67
N LEU A 501 -12.45 18.62 17.99
CA LEU A 501 -13.61 19.21 18.68
C LEU A 501 -13.57 20.74 18.65
N ALA A 502 -12.38 21.34 18.61
CA ALA A 502 -12.24 22.78 18.46
C ALA A 502 -12.57 23.30 17.05
N GLN A 503 -12.55 22.43 16.02
CA GLN A 503 -12.76 22.84 14.63
C GLN A 503 -14.24 22.99 14.26
N ASN A 504 -15.08 22.01 14.61
CA ASN A 504 -16.50 21.98 14.24
C ASN A 504 -17.27 21.05 15.20
N ASN A 505 -18.36 21.55 15.79
CA ASN A 505 -19.19 20.78 16.73
C ASN A 505 -19.96 19.63 16.06
N ASP A 506 -20.11 19.65 14.73
CA ASP A 506 -20.78 18.59 13.97
C ASP A 506 -19.84 17.43 13.61
N ASN A 507 -18.56 17.51 14.01
CA ASN A 507 -17.60 16.43 13.80
C ASN A 507 -17.97 15.20 14.65
N LYS A 508 -17.96 14.03 14.02
CA LYS A 508 -18.12 12.74 14.71
C LYS A 508 -16.74 12.11 14.91
N ILE A 509 -16.45 11.67 16.12
CA ILE A 509 -15.22 10.95 16.46
C ILE A 509 -15.58 9.51 16.85
N ILE A 510 -14.85 8.55 16.30
CA ILE A 510 -14.87 7.14 16.68
C ILE A 510 -13.45 6.73 17.04
N SER A 511 -13.30 5.98 18.13
CA SER A 511 -12.01 5.48 18.58
C SER A 511 -12.10 4.01 18.96
N TYR A 512 -11.10 3.21 18.58
CA TYR A 512 -11.04 1.78 18.89
C TYR A 512 -9.93 1.49 19.91
N GLU A 513 -10.28 0.90 21.06
CA GLU A 513 -9.36 0.68 22.20
C GLU A 513 -8.23 -0.31 21.93
N ASN A 514 -8.47 -1.29 21.06
CA ASN A 514 -7.55 -2.37 20.70
C ASN A 514 -6.91 -2.16 19.33
N GLU A 515 -6.88 -0.94 18.81
CA GLU A 515 -6.27 -0.61 17.52
C GLU A 515 -5.17 0.44 17.68
N GLY A 516 -4.20 0.40 16.77
CA GLY A 516 -3.15 1.40 16.64
C GLY A 516 -3.41 2.32 15.45
N HIS A 517 -2.37 2.56 14.65
CA HIS A 517 -2.46 3.40 13.43
C HIS A 517 -3.24 2.77 12.27
N TRP A 518 -3.76 1.55 12.44
CA TRP A 518 -4.60 0.86 11.47
C TRP A 518 -5.50 -0.15 12.17
N ILE A 519 -6.56 -0.57 11.49
CA ILE A 519 -7.48 -1.60 11.99
C ILE A 519 -6.94 -2.99 11.68
N ARG A 520 -6.87 -3.83 12.71
CA ARG A 520 -6.51 -5.25 12.65
C ARG A 520 -7.71 -6.15 12.89
N HIS A 521 -8.60 -5.75 13.79
CA HIS A 521 -9.72 -6.57 14.21
C HIS A 521 -10.88 -6.46 13.23
N GLN A 522 -11.47 -7.61 12.90
CA GLN A 522 -12.49 -7.73 11.86
C GLN A 522 -13.80 -7.01 12.25
N GLU A 523 -14.16 -7.05 13.52
CA GLU A 523 -15.31 -6.38 14.10
C GLU A 523 -15.17 -4.85 14.01
N ASN A 524 -13.99 -4.32 14.34
CA ASN A 524 -13.70 -2.88 14.24
C ASN A 524 -13.71 -2.42 12.78
N ASN A 525 -13.21 -3.24 11.84
CA ASN A 525 -13.26 -2.90 10.42
C ASN A 525 -14.72 -2.87 9.91
N SER A 526 -15.53 -3.83 10.34
CA SER A 526 -16.95 -3.89 9.99
C SER A 526 -17.72 -2.69 10.58
N ASP A 527 -17.43 -2.32 11.82
CA ASP A 527 -18.01 -1.15 12.47
C ASP A 527 -17.57 0.17 11.81
N LEU A 528 -16.28 0.30 11.46
CA LEU A 528 -15.74 1.42 10.70
C LEU A 528 -16.52 1.63 9.40
N ILE A 529 -16.61 0.56 8.60
CA ILE A 529 -17.29 0.59 7.30
C ILE A 529 -18.75 1.01 7.49
N ARG A 530 -19.44 0.46 8.49
CA ARG A 530 -20.82 0.84 8.81
C ARG A 530 -20.91 2.33 9.12
N ASN A 531 -20.03 2.85 9.95
CA ASN A 531 -20.05 4.25 10.35
C ASN A 531 -19.77 5.21 9.19
N ILE A 532 -18.83 4.89 8.28
CA ILE A 532 -18.60 5.69 7.07
C ILE A 532 -19.85 5.68 6.19
N LEU A 533 -20.44 4.52 5.96
CA LEU A 533 -21.62 4.37 5.10
C LEU A 533 -22.83 5.12 5.64
N THR A 534 -23.09 5.02 6.94
CA THR A 534 -24.16 5.78 7.61
C THR A 534 -23.87 7.28 7.57
N PHE A 535 -22.64 7.70 7.89
CA PHE A 535 -22.26 9.10 7.92
C PHE A 535 -22.45 9.79 6.57
N TYR A 536 -22.00 9.18 5.46
CA TYR A 536 -22.23 9.75 4.12
C TYR A 536 -23.69 9.69 3.67
N CYS A 537 -24.47 8.70 4.15
CA CYS A 537 -25.89 8.57 3.85
C CYS A 537 -26.77 9.65 4.50
N ASP A 538 -26.42 10.08 5.71
CA ASP A 538 -27.22 11.03 6.48
C ASP A 538 -27.11 12.47 5.95
N GLU A 539 -26.16 12.74 5.05
CA GLU A 539 -25.97 14.05 4.45
C GLU A 539 -26.98 14.32 3.35
N LYS A 540 -27.82 15.34 3.54
CA LYS A 540 -28.65 15.89 2.46
C LYS A 540 -27.76 16.74 1.56
N PRO A 541 -27.78 16.54 0.23
CA PRO A 541 -27.06 17.43 -0.67
C PRO A 541 -27.52 18.87 -0.45
N LEU A 542 -26.58 19.78 -0.21
CA LEU A 542 -26.81 21.21 0.02
C LEU A 542 -27.29 21.97 -1.24
N PHE A 543 -27.69 21.27 -2.30
CA PHE A 543 -28.32 21.88 -3.47
C PHE A 543 -29.77 22.24 -3.15
N SER A 544 -29.97 23.23 -2.26
CA SER A 544 -31.15 24.08 -2.33
C SER A 544 -30.98 24.96 -3.56
N SER A 545 -31.95 24.89 -4.46
CA SER A 545 -32.13 25.76 -5.62
C SER A 545 -31.85 27.24 -5.28
N HIS A 546 -30.63 27.68 -5.53
CA HIS A 546 -30.36 29.08 -5.85
C HIS A 546 -30.15 29.13 -7.34
N ASP A 547 -31.28 29.26 -8.05
CA ASP A 547 -31.48 29.98 -9.30
C ASP A 547 -32.80 29.48 -9.91
N GLU A 548 -33.89 30.10 -9.47
CA GLU A 548 -35.02 30.52 -10.30
C GLU A 548 -35.74 31.70 -9.64
#